data_AF-A0A1I8C9D9-F1
#
_entry.id   AF-A0A1I8C9D9-F1
#
_cell.length_a   1.000
_cell.length_b   1.000
_cell.length_c   1.000
_cell.angle_alpha   90.00
_cell.angle_beta   90.00
_cell.angle_gamma   90.00
#
_symmetry.space_group_name_H-M   'P 1'
#
loop_
_entity.id
_entity.type
_entity.pdbx_description
1 polymer ?
#
loop_
_entity_poly.entity_id
_entity_poly.type
_entity_poly.pdbx_seq_one_letter_code
_entity_poly.pdbx_strand_id
1 'polypeptide(L)'
;MSVVQKQLPVLSSGKDELYPPVCVINQSGTLTQMDIQEYNFCLILAADFLDMTNLFTLLCGDVADAMRGKTTEELREMYDIEDDFTQEDRDMLAKQNDWIDE
;
A
#
# COMPACT_ATOMS: atom_id res chain seq x y z
N MET A 1 0.89 23.57 -16.39
CA MET A 1 0.67 22.19 -16.88
C MET A 1 1.77 21.33 -16.26
N SER A 2 1.52 20.75 -15.08
CA SER A 2 2.51 19.91 -14.42
C SER A 2 2.54 18.57 -15.15
N VAL A 3 3.65 18.31 -15.84
CA VAL A 3 3.89 17.02 -16.49
C VAL A 3 4.11 16.03 -15.37
N VAL A 4 3.13 15.16 -15.11
CA VAL A 4 3.30 14.00 -14.22
C VAL A 4 4.36 13.11 -14.87
N GLN A 5 5.61 13.29 -14.46
CA GLN A 5 6.75 12.57 -14.98
C GLN A 5 6.66 11.13 -14.47
N LYS A 6 6.20 10.22 -15.34
CA LYS A 6 6.16 8.78 -15.06
C LYS A 6 7.59 8.27 -14.85
N GLN A 7 8.00 8.08 -13.61
CA GLN A 7 9.21 7.36 -13.26
C GLN A 7 8.95 5.85 -13.38
N LEU A 8 9.88 5.11 -14.02
CA LEU A 8 9.79 3.65 -14.10
C LEU A 8 10.57 3.02 -12.93
N PRO A 9 9.98 2.04 -12.21
CA PRO A 9 10.67 1.28 -11.18
C PRO A 9 11.75 0.37 -11.79
N VAL A 10 12.90 0.23 -11.12
CA VAL A 10 14.01 -0.63 -11.57
C VAL A 10 14.36 -1.64 -10.48
N LEU A 11 14.56 -2.90 -10.87
CA LEU A 11 14.98 -3.98 -9.97
C LEU A 11 16.51 -3.94 -9.78
N SER A 12 16.96 -3.77 -8.54
CA SER A 12 18.38 -3.92 -8.19
C SER A 12 18.77 -5.40 -8.18
N SER A 13 19.78 -5.79 -8.93
CA SER A 13 20.23 -7.19 -9.12
C SER A 13 21.19 -7.67 -8.02
N GLY A 14 20.92 -7.33 -6.75
CA GLY A 14 21.65 -7.85 -5.60
C GLY A 14 21.16 -9.26 -5.25
N LYS A 15 22.05 -10.27 -5.30
CA LYS A 15 21.66 -11.70 -5.31
C LYS A 15 21.26 -12.32 -3.96
N ASP A 16 21.22 -11.57 -2.87
CA ASP A 16 21.01 -12.13 -1.52
C ASP A 16 19.87 -11.48 -0.71
N GLU A 17 19.02 -10.64 -1.31
CA GLU A 17 17.88 -10.02 -0.62
C GLU A 17 16.57 -10.70 -1.04
N LEU A 18 15.86 -11.27 -0.07
CA LEU A 18 14.57 -11.99 -0.24
C LEU A 18 13.48 -11.12 -0.91
N TYR A 19 13.65 -9.80 -0.87
CA TYR A 19 12.93 -8.81 -1.66
C TYR A 19 13.93 -7.70 -2.03
N PRO A 20 14.43 -7.61 -3.28
CA PRO A 20 15.27 -6.49 -3.66
C PRO A 20 14.44 -5.20 -3.54
N PRO A 21 14.90 -4.17 -2.80
CA PRO A 21 14.17 -2.92 -2.71
C PRO A 21 14.03 -2.36 -4.11
N VAL A 22 12.79 -2.09 -4.51
CA VAL A 22 12.50 -1.45 -5.79
C VAL A 22 13.07 -0.05 -5.69
N CYS A 23 14.05 0.26 -6.53
CA CYS A 23 14.70 1.57 -6.53
C CYS A 23 14.10 2.41 -7.65
N VAL A 24 13.77 3.66 -7.33
CA VAL A 24 13.33 4.65 -8.32
C VAL A 24 14.55 5.47 -8.73
N ILE A 25 14.79 5.59 -10.05
CA ILE A 25 15.81 6.52 -10.57
C ILE A 25 15.17 7.90 -10.70
N ASN A 26 15.64 8.85 -9.89
CA ASN A 26 15.25 10.24 -10.04
C ASN A 26 15.95 10.86 -11.28
N GLN A 27 15.56 12.09 -11.64
CA GLN A 27 16.12 12.80 -12.80
C GLN A 27 17.61 13.15 -12.65
N SER A 28 18.12 13.15 -11.43
CA SER A 28 19.53 13.31 -11.10
C SER A 28 20.33 12.00 -11.13
N GLY A 29 19.71 10.87 -11.51
CA GLY A 29 20.38 9.56 -11.59
C GLY A 29 20.68 8.93 -10.23
N THR A 30 20.08 9.44 -9.15
CA THR A 30 20.19 8.88 -7.80
C THR A 30 19.13 7.81 -7.58
N LEU A 31 19.51 6.70 -6.96
CA LEU A 31 18.60 5.62 -6.58
C LEU A 31 17.98 5.97 -5.23
N THR A 32 16.66 6.10 -5.19
CA THR A 32 15.90 6.17 -3.94
C THR A 32 15.18 4.85 -3.71
N GLN A 33 15.21 4.35 -2.47
CA GLN A 33 14.37 3.20 -2.10
C GLN A 33 12.91 3.61 -2.19
N MET A 34 12.11 2.79 -2.86
CA MET A 34 10.67 2.96 -2.95
C MET A 34 10.03 2.27 -1.75
N ASP A 35 9.07 2.95 -1.11
CA ASP A 35 8.32 2.33 -0.02
C ASP A 35 7.48 1.17 -0.57
N ILE A 36 7.57 0.02 0.11
CA ILE A 36 6.91 -1.24 -0.31
C ILE A 36 5.39 -1.05 -0.47
N GLN A 37 4.80 -0.13 0.31
CA GLN A 37 3.38 0.21 0.21
C GLN A 37 3.02 0.83 -1.14
N GLU A 38 3.73 1.87 -1.59
CA GLU A 38 3.47 2.54 -2.88
C GLU A 38 3.64 1.59 -4.06
N TYR A 39 4.61 0.67 -3.95
CA TYR A 39 4.89 -0.32 -4.98
C TYR A 39 3.75 -1.33 -5.14
N ASN A 40 3.20 -1.84 -4.03
CA ASN A 40 2.09 -2.80 -4.07
C ASN A 40 0.84 -2.20 -4.71
N PHE A 41 0.50 -0.95 -4.42
CA PHE A 41 -0.64 -0.28 -5.08
C PHE A 41 -0.43 -0.12 -6.58
N CYS A 42 0.76 0.30 -7.02
CA CYS A 42 1.09 0.40 -8.45
C CYS A 42 0.96 -0.95 -9.16
N LEU A 43 1.42 -2.03 -8.52
CA LEU A 43 1.33 -3.38 -9.07
C LEU A 43 -0.11 -3.90 -9.12
N ILE A 44 -0.92 -3.65 -8.09
CA ILE A 44 -2.33 -4.07 -8.06
C ILE A 44 -3.08 -3.42 -9.23
N LEU A 45 -2.89 -2.12 -9.45
CA LEU A 45 -3.49 -1.40 -10.56
C LEU A 45 -2.99 -1.91 -11.93
N ALA A 46 -1.70 -2.25 -12.04
CA ALA A 46 -1.15 -2.82 -13.26
C ALA A 46 -1.70 -4.23 -13.52
N ALA A 47 -1.87 -5.05 -12.48
CA ALA A 47 -2.42 -6.40 -12.56
C ALA A 47 -3.90 -6.39 -12.97
N ASP A 48 -4.70 -5.46 -12.43
CA ASP A 48 -6.09 -5.22 -12.83
C ASP A 48 -6.17 -4.76 -14.30
N PHE A 49 -5.34 -3.80 -14.69
CA PHE A 49 -5.30 -3.30 -16.07
C PHE A 49 -4.91 -4.38 -17.10
N LEU A 50 -4.01 -5.30 -16.74
CA LEU A 50 -3.56 -6.40 -17.59
C LEU A 50 -4.44 -7.66 -17.48
N ASP A 51 -5.51 -7.62 -16.67
CA ASP A 51 -6.43 -8.73 -16.38
C ASP A 51 -5.71 -10.00 -15.89
N MET A 52 -4.70 -9.82 -15.03
CA MET A 52 -3.91 -10.91 -14.44
C MET A 52 -4.44 -11.28 -13.06
N THR A 53 -5.53 -12.05 -13.02
CA THR A 53 -6.25 -12.39 -11.77
C THR A 53 -5.35 -13.02 -10.69
N ASN A 54 -4.46 -13.93 -11.06
CA ASN A 54 -3.57 -14.61 -10.09
C ASN A 54 -2.61 -13.63 -9.41
N LEU A 55 -2.08 -12.66 -10.16
CA LEU A 55 -1.16 -11.66 -9.63
C LEU A 55 -1.91 -10.67 -8.74
N PHE A 56 -3.12 -10.25 -9.16
CA PHE A 56 -3.99 -9.40 -8.37
C PHE A 56 -4.32 -10.03 -7.01
N THR A 57 -4.73 -11.31 -6.99
CA THR A 57 -5.06 -12.01 -5.74
C THR A 57 -3.87 -12.13 -4.79
N LEU A 58 -2.67 -12.41 -5.30
CA LEU A 58 -1.46 -12.49 -4.46
C LEU A 58 -1.15 -11.14 -3.82
N LEU A 59 -1.18 -10.05 -4.59
CA LEU A 59 -0.87 -8.72 -4.08
C LEU A 59 -1.93 -8.23 -3.08
N CYS A 60 -3.22 -8.52 -3.31
CA CYS A 60 -4.27 -8.26 -2.33
C CYS A 60 -4.07 -9.05 -1.04
N GLY A 61 -3.54 -10.28 -1.13
CA GLY A 61 -3.15 -11.09 0.04
C GLY A 61 -2.05 -10.43 0.85
N ASP A 62 -0.98 -9.97 0.20
CA ASP A 62 0.13 -9.28 0.87
C ASP A 62 -0.32 -7.99 1.56
N VAL A 63 -1.21 -7.21 0.93
CA VAL A 63 -1.81 -6.02 1.56
C VAL A 63 -2.67 -6.41 2.76
N ALA A 64 -3.50 -7.45 2.64
CA ALA A 64 -4.35 -7.92 3.74
C ALA A 64 -3.51 -8.39 4.94
N ASP A 65 -2.40 -9.09 4.70
CA ASP A 65 -1.49 -9.53 5.76
C ASP A 65 -0.71 -8.36 6.36
N ALA A 66 -0.41 -7.31 5.59
CA ALA A 66 0.14 -6.08 6.12
C ALA A 66 -0.86 -5.34 7.03
N MET A 67 -2.17 -5.44 6.79
CA MET A 67 -3.19 -4.79 7.61
C MET A 67 -3.55 -5.59 8.87
N ARG A 68 -3.28 -6.90 8.88
CA ARG A 68 -3.69 -7.81 9.95
C ARG A 68 -3.06 -7.44 11.29
N GLY A 69 -3.90 -7.33 12.32
CA GLY A 69 -3.47 -7.14 13.71
C GLY A 69 -3.05 -5.71 14.07
N LYS A 70 -3.23 -4.75 13.17
CA LYS A 70 -3.01 -3.32 13.43
C LYS A 70 -4.29 -2.66 13.91
N THR A 71 -4.13 -1.64 14.74
CA THR A 71 -5.24 -0.78 15.17
C THR A 71 -5.66 0.16 14.04
N THR A 72 -6.87 0.69 14.14
CA THR A 72 -7.42 1.67 13.19
C THR A 72 -6.54 2.90 13.04
N GLU A 73 -5.95 3.37 14.13
CA GLU A 73 -5.09 4.54 14.21
C GLU A 73 -3.75 4.28 13.50
N GLU A 74 -3.11 3.13 13.74
CA GLU A 74 -1.87 2.74 13.08
C GLU A 74 -2.06 2.53 11.57
N LEU A 75 -3.21 2.01 11.15
CA LEU A 75 -3.55 1.87 9.73
C LEU A 75 -3.73 3.23 9.06
N ARG A 76 -4.39 4.19 9.74
CA ARG A 76 -4.55 5.55 9.22
C ARG A 76 -3.21 6.25 9.03
N GLU A 77 -2.31 6.16 10.01
CA GLU A 77 -0.96 6.73 9.89
C GLU A 77 -0.16 6.04 8.77
N MET A 78 -0.25 4.72 8.66
CA MET A 78 0.50 3.95 7.68
C MET A 78 0.09 4.21 6.23
N TYR A 79 -1.20 4.45 5.99
CA TYR A 79 -1.75 4.72 4.67
C TYR A 79 -2.00 6.20 4.41
N ASP A 80 -1.54 7.09 5.31
CA ASP A 80 -1.72 8.54 5.24
C ASP A 80 -3.19 8.95 5.01
N ILE A 81 -4.09 8.33 5.77
CA ILE A 81 -5.54 8.55 5.69
C ILE A 81 -5.98 9.51 6.81
N GLU A 82 -6.61 10.62 6.44
CA GLU A 82 -7.19 11.58 7.38
C GLU A 82 -8.39 10.97 8.15
N ASP A 83 -8.49 11.26 9.44
CA ASP A 83 -9.61 10.84 10.29
C ASP A 83 -10.82 11.77 10.09
N ASP A 84 -11.78 11.33 9.28
CA ASP A 84 -12.97 12.10 8.89
C ASP A 84 -14.20 11.81 9.77
N PHE A 85 -14.08 10.97 10.80
CA PHE A 85 -15.22 10.56 11.62
C PHE A 85 -15.62 11.60 12.67
N THR A 86 -16.91 11.97 12.67
CA THR A 86 -17.50 12.79 13.73
C THR A 86 -17.74 11.97 15.00
N GLN A 87 -17.98 12.65 16.13
CA GLN A 87 -18.25 11.97 17.40
C GLN A 87 -19.49 11.06 17.32
N GLU A 88 -20.52 11.48 16.58
CA GLU A 88 -21.74 10.69 16.38
C GLU A 88 -21.45 9.40 15.58
N ASP A 89 -20.61 9.50 14.55
CA ASP A 89 -20.21 8.33 13.74
C ASP A 89 -19.42 7.31 14.56
N ARG A 90 -18.52 7.78 15.46
CA ARG A 90 -17.77 6.90 16.37
C ARG A 90 -18.69 6.14 17.31
N ASP A 91 -19.72 6.79 17.84
CA ASP A 91 -20.70 6.16 18.73
C ASP A 91 -21.57 5.14 17.98
N MET A 92 -21.88 5.37 16.69
CA MET A 92 -22.56 4.39 15.84
C MET A 92 -21.65 3.21 15.49
N LEU A 93 -20.39 3.47 15.14
CA LEU A 93 -19.38 2.44 14.85
C LEU A 93 -19.10 1.56 16.06
N ALA A 94 -19.02 2.13 17.27
CA ALA A 94 -18.86 1.36 18.50
C ALA A 94 -20.02 0.36 18.67
N LYS A 95 -21.27 0.84 18.59
CA LYS A 95 -22.46 -0.03 18.65
C LYS A 95 -22.51 -1.08 17.54
N GLN A 96 -22.04 -0.74 16.34
CA GLN A 96 -21.97 -1.69 15.23
C GLN A 96 -20.87 -2.72 15.40
N ASN A 97 -19.81 -2.41 16.15
CA ASN A 97 -18.66 -3.29 16.38
C ASN A 97 -18.74 -4.03 17.72
N ASP A 98 -19.85 -3.91 18.47
CA ASP A 98 -20.08 -4.65 19.73
C ASP A 98 -19.98 -6.19 19.57
N TRP A 99 -20.07 -6.74 18.35
CA TRP A 99 -19.88 -8.17 18.06
C TRP A 99 -18.43 -8.64 18.08
N ILE A 100 -17.44 -7.73 18.11
CA ILE A 100 -16.01 -8.10 18.13
C ILE A 100 -15.62 -8.73 19.49
N ASP A 101 -16.38 -8.43 20.55
CA ASP A 101 -16.14 -8.93 21.91
C ASP A 101 -16.92 -10.22 22.26
N GLU A 102 -17.64 -10.83 21.30
CA GLU A 102 -18.32 -12.15 21.41
C GLU A 102 -17.48 -13.31 20.83
#